data_AF-A0A965GAC7-F1
#
_entry.id   AF-A0A965GAC7-F1
#
_cell.length_a   1.000
_cell.length_b   1.000
_cell.length_c   1.000
_cell.angle_alpha   90.00
_cell.angle_beta   90.00
_cell.angle_gamma   90.00
#
_symmetry.space_group_name_H-M   'P 1'
#
loop_
_entity.id
_entity.type
_entity.pdbx_description
1 polymer ?
#
loop_
_entity_poly.entity_id
_entity_poly.type
_entity_poly.pdbx_seq_one_letter_code
_entity_poly.pdbx_strand_id
1 'polypeptide(L)'
;SKDFSLEVFEAPQFTLTSSSEEALNGSEVSGYLINSTGGRITEYSVSPELPTGLTLDTQTGLISGAPTTDQASVVYTITGTNVAGSDSHTFSLGVFSSPLLSLSPSSESAIVGQPITSYTLALDSSYGTPTGFSISPSVPAGLVFDSTNGSLSGTPTAAQLNVEYTVSASNVAGTSSQTFSLEVFSAPAFTLSKSSENAVNNVAISGYTINTSGGRVTEYSVSPELPTGLSLDTTTGLISGSVAVDQAPTTYTITGTNVAGSDNHTFSLAIYSAPSFTMSSETILGSRGSTLVGYTLTQSGGTVTSYSVSPSLPAGVSLDSSTGLISGLPTSPQGITTYTLTATNVAGSYPKTFSIEILNPPVITLSSQSSAAFKDETAISVTTTNTGGTATSFAIDPALPAGLTFNTITGAITGTPTVLQALTEHTITASNLGGTSSKKFTLSVKLSCAAGGDCSFGDIAPGGGKVVYVNQAGFACGVDLTSTCHYMEAAPQTWSGGLADPGESAYGTKMAVAGRTVLTQDTQTYTIGYGEYNTDLLVSAVGTYSTNPCAANHAAAYTSNYKGVSLDDWYLPNRTEMETVKNAGLTGIWALTGGRYWISTQQAGYMTEGGEANYLWAVGNTQSSRGIGATTGNSTRAVRTF
;
A
#
# COMPACT_ATOMS: atom_id res chain seq x y z
N SER A 1 113.09 96.17 -66.56
CA SER A 1 112.48 94.84 -66.50
C SER A 1 111.35 94.88 -65.49
N LYS A 2 110.12 94.61 -65.87
CA LYS A 2 109.05 94.23 -64.93
C LYS A 2 108.60 92.86 -65.40
N ASP A 3 108.95 91.84 -64.62
CA ASP A 3 108.52 90.48 -64.89
C ASP A 3 107.00 90.39 -64.69
N PHE A 4 106.29 89.92 -65.71
CA PHE A 4 104.91 89.48 -65.59
C PHE A 4 104.91 87.97 -65.38
N SER A 5 104.31 87.50 -64.29
CA SER A 5 103.96 86.08 -64.11
C SER A 5 102.57 85.83 -64.71
N LEU A 6 102.48 84.89 -65.65
CA LEU A 6 101.22 84.34 -66.15
C LEU A 6 100.89 83.10 -65.33
N GLU A 7 99.86 83.15 -64.49
CA GLU A 7 99.27 81.95 -63.87
C GLU A 7 98.20 81.38 -64.80
N VAL A 8 98.34 80.11 -65.17
CA VAL A 8 97.31 79.36 -65.91
C VAL A 8 96.52 78.56 -64.87
N PHE A 9 95.22 78.84 -64.78
CA PHE A 9 94.30 78.12 -63.90
C PHE A 9 93.61 77.00 -64.68
N GLU A 10 93.55 75.79 -64.10
CA GLU A 10 92.80 74.66 -64.64
C GLU A 10 91.35 74.70 -64.12
N ALA A 11 90.38 74.28 -64.93
CA ALA A 11 88.99 74.21 -64.52
C ALA A 11 88.81 73.17 -63.38
N PRO A 12 87.83 73.35 -62.48
CA PRO A 12 87.52 72.36 -61.47
C PRO A 12 87.13 71.04 -62.11
N GLN A 13 87.52 69.92 -61.49
CA GLN A 13 86.89 68.61 -61.67
C GLN A 13 86.81 67.91 -60.33
N PHE A 14 85.65 67.35 -59.97
CA PHE A 14 85.50 66.57 -58.74
C PHE A 14 84.50 65.43 -58.89
N THR A 15 84.49 64.51 -57.93
CA THR A 15 83.47 63.45 -57.83
C THR A 15 82.93 63.36 -56.41
N LEU A 16 81.66 62.97 -56.26
CA LEU A 16 81.05 62.66 -54.97
C LEU A 16 81.22 61.16 -54.67
N THR A 17 81.54 60.80 -53.43
CA THR A 17 81.61 59.38 -53.03
C THR A 17 80.25 58.69 -52.94
N SER A 18 79.17 59.46 -52.88
CA SER A 18 77.80 58.98 -53.00
C SER A 18 76.98 59.94 -53.85
N SER A 19 76.00 59.41 -54.60
CA SER A 19 75.02 60.20 -55.35
C SER A 19 73.70 60.38 -54.61
N SER A 20 73.55 59.81 -53.40
CA SER A 20 72.32 59.94 -52.59
C SER A 20 72.54 59.68 -51.10
N GLU A 21 71.65 60.22 -50.25
CA GLU A 21 71.56 59.95 -48.81
C GLU A 21 70.10 60.05 -48.34
N GLU A 22 69.75 59.25 -47.34
CA GLU A 22 68.50 59.38 -46.58
C GLU A 22 68.87 59.72 -45.14
N ALA A 23 68.39 60.87 -44.67
CA ALA A 23 68.67 61.37 -43.33
C ALA A 23 67.43 61.23 -42.44
N LEU A 24 67.66 60.95 -41.17
CA LEU A 24 66.60 61.01 -40.16
C LEU A 24 66.40 62.46 -39.73
N ASN A 25 65.14 62.89 -39.65
CA ASN A 25 64.81 64.19 -39.08
C ASN A 25 65.39 64.30 -37.66
N GLY A 26 66.16 65.37 -37.41
CA GLY A 26 66.86 65.64 -36.16
C GLY A 26 68.20 64.93 -35.98
N SER A 27 68.62 64.08 -36.92
CA SER A 27 69.93 63.40 -36.88
C SER A 27 70.94 64.04 -37.83
N GLU A 28 72.22 64.03 -37.47
CA GLU A 28 73.28 64.58 -38.33
C GLU A 28 73.40 63.81 -39.65
N VAL A 29 73.46 64.55 -40.74
CA VAL A 29 73.81 64.03 -42.07
C VAL A 29 75.26 63.59 -42.04
N SER A 30 75.51 62.31 -42.36
CA SER A 30 76.85 61.72 -42.35
C SER A 30 77.67 62.18 -43.56
N GLY A 31 76.99 62.56 -44.64
CA GLY A 31 77.55 63.28 -45.77
C GLY A 31 78.35 62.43 -46.75
N TYR A 32 78.69 63.05 -47.88
CA TYR A 32 79.56 62.51 -48.93
C TYR A 32 80.93 63.18 -48.88
N LEU A 33 81.96 62.51 -49.40
CA LEU A 33 83.29 63.09 -49.62
C LEU A 33 83.37 63.64 -51.04
N ILE A 34 84.01 64.80 -51.17
CA ILE A 34 84.35 65.39 -52.48
C ILE A 34 85.82 65.08 -52.79
N ASN A 35 86.04 64.34 -53.88
CA ASN A 35 87.36 64.07 -54.41
C ASN A 35 87.63 64.98 -55.60
N SER A 36 88.35 66.07 -55.38
CA SER A 36 88.75 66.99 -56.45
C SER A 36 90.02 66.50 -57.15
N THR A 37 89.99 66.46 -58.49
CA THR A 37 91.08 65.96 -59.35
C THR A 37 91.55 66.99 -60.38
N GLY A 38 90.81 68.08 -60.58
CA GLY A 38 91.18 69.21 -61.44
C GLY A 38 91.75 70.40 -60.69
N GLY A 39 91.55 71.60 -61.23
CA GLY A 39 92.01 72.84 -60.59
C GLY A 39 91.35 73.10 -59.24
N ARG A 40 92.08 73.77 -58.33
CA ARG A 40 91.60 74.09 -56.98
C ARG A 40 90.26 74.83 -57.03
N ILE A 41 89.26 74.30 -56.35
CA ILE A 41 87.95 74.92 -56.17
C ILE A 41 88.06 76.04 -55.13
N THR A 42 87.53 77.21 -55.45
CA THR A 42 87.52 78.38 -54.55
C THR A 42 86.20 78.56 -53.82
N GLU A 43 85.10 78.04 -54.37
CA GLU A 43 83.77 78.12 -53.76
C GLU A 43 82.85 77.00 -54.26
N TYR A 44 82.09 76.40 -53.33
CA TYR A 44 80.99 75.48 -53.60
C TYR A 44 79.65 76.16 -53.36
N SER A 45 78.67 75.80 -54.19
CA SER A 45 77.26 76.19 -54.05
C SER A 45 76.35 74.97 -54.25
N VAL A 46 75.12 75.04 -53.73
CA VAL A 46 74.11 73.98 -53.88
C VAL A 46 72.77 74.58 -54.30
N SER A 47 72.06 73.90 -55.20
CA SER A 47 70.72 74.30 -55.66
C SER A 47 69.84 73.07 -55.89
N PRO A 48 68.56 73.04 -55.44
CA PRO A 48 67.83 74.08 -54.71
C PRO A 48 68.33 74.30 -53.26
N GLU A 49 67.71 75.22 -52.52
CA GLU A 49 68.08 75.51 -51.12
C GLU A 49 67.94 74.25 -50.24
N LEU A 50 68.92 74.05 -49.36
CA LEU A 50 68.92 72.90 -48.44
C LEU A 50 67.77 72.99 -47.42
N PRO A 51 67.30 71.85 -46.90
CA PRO A 51 66.30 71.82 -45.84
C PRO A 51 66.79 72.58 -44.60
N THR A 52 65.86 73.13 -43.84
CA THR A 52 66.17 73.80 -42.57
C THR A 52 66.95 72.86 -41.65
N GLY A 53 68.07 73.36 -41.11
CA GLY A 53 68.98 72.58 -40.27
C GLY A 53 70.17 71.96 -41.00
N LEU A 54 70.20 72.02 -42.33
CA LEU A 54 71.35 71.64 -43.15
C LEU A 54 72.05 72.87 -43.73
N THR A 55 73.37 72.80 -43.78
CA THR A 55 74.22 73.84 -44.35
C THR A 55 75.28 73.23 -45.26
N LEU A 56 75.61 73.95 -46.33
CA LEU A 56 76.76 73.64 -47.18
C LEU A 56 77.95 74.45 -46.67
N ASP A 57 79.05 73.77 -46.36
CA ASP A 57 80.34 74.44 -46.22
C ASP A 57 80.84 74.84 -47.62
N THR A 58 80.88 76.14 -47.92
CA THR A 58 81.24 76.65 -49.25
C THR A 58 82.71 76.46 -49.60
N GLN A 59 83.58 76.06 -48.65
CA GLN A 59 84.99 75.79 -48.92
C GLN A 59 85.27 74.31 -49.15
N THR A 60 84.57 73.43 -48.44
CA THR A 60 84.79 71.98 -48.53
C THR A 60 83.75 71.26 -49.38
N GLY A 61 82.59 71.89 -49.60
CA GLY A 61 81.44 71.35 -50.31
C GLY A 61 80.67 70.29 -49.52
N LEU A 62 80.99 70.11 -48.24
CA LEU A 62 80.30 69.18 -47.34
C LEU A 62 78.93 69.76 -46.94
N ILE A 63 77.87 68.97 -47.13
CA ILE A 63 76.56 69.23 -46.52
C ILE A 63 76.57 68.58 -45.13
N SER A 64 76.30 69.38 -44.10
CA SER A 64 76.28 68.92 -42.71
C SER A 64 75.18 69.61 -41.91
N GLY A 65 74.94 69.13 -40.69
CA GLY A 65 73.86 69.57 -39.81
C GLY A 65 72.76 68.51 -39.65
N ALA A 66 71.72 68.85 -38.90
CA ALA A 66 70.58 67.97 -38.63
C ALA A 66 69.32 68.61 -39.24
N PRO A 67 68.70 67.99 -40.26
CA PRO A 67 67.50 68.55 -40.88
C PRO A 67 66.33 68.48 -39.90
N THR A 68 65.49 69.50 -39.87
CA THR A 68 64.38 69.59 -38.89
C THR A 68 62.99 69.36 -39.50
N THR A 69 62.91 69.20 -40.82
CA THR A 69 61.64 69.09 -41.55
C THR A 69 61.72 67.91 -42.51
N ASP A 70 60.68 67.08 -42.50
CA ASP A 70 60.57 65.97 -43.43
C ASP A 70 60.46 66.48 -44.87
N GLN A 71 61.14 65.80 -45.78
CA GLN A 71 61.04 66.04 -47.21
C GLN A 71 61.18 64.74 -47.98
N ALA A 72 60.40 64.62 -49.06
CA ALA A 72 60.66 63.59 -50.06
C ALA A 72 62.07 63.77 -50.65
N SER A 73 62.62 62.73 -51.28
CA SER A 73 63.95 62.80 -51.88
C SER A 73 64.01 63.92 -52.94
N VAL A 74 64.85 64.93 -52.70
CA VAL A 74 65.09 66.05 -53.62
C VAL A 74 66.49 65.89 -54.22
N VAL A 75 66.62 66.13 -55.52
CA VAL A 75 67.91 66.15 -56.21
C VAL A 75 68.53 67.55 -56.09
N TYR A 76 69.67 67.63 -55.42
CA TYR A 76 70.49 68.84 -55.28
C TYR A 76 71.64 68.81 -56.28
N THR A 77 71.98 69.95 -56.87
CA THR A 77 73.15 70.13 -57.73
C THR A 77 74.21 70.89 -56.96
N ILE A 78 75.34 70.26 -56.69
CA ILE A 78 76.51 70.85 -56.05
C ILE A 78 77.44 71.33 -57.16
N THR A 79 77.81 72.62 -57.13
CA THR A 79 78.67 73.24 -58.14
C THR A 79 79.92 73.81 -57.47
N GLY A 80 81.09 73.30 -57.88
CA GLY A 80 82.40 73.81 -57.47
C GLY A 80 82.96 74.76 -58.54
N THR A 81 83.38 75.95 -58.15
CA THR A 81 83.84 77.00 -59.07
C THR A 81 85.26 77.47 -58.75
N ASN A 82 85.97 77.91 -59.79
CA ASN A 82 87.16 78.73 -59.67
C ASN A 82 87.22 79.75 -60.83
N VAL A 83 88.31 80.52 -60.91
CA VAL A 83 88.47 81.54 -61.96
C VAL A 83 88.53 80.99 -63.40
N ALA A 84 88.81 79.69 -63.58
CA ALA A 84 88.90 79.04 -64.88
C ALA A 84 87.57 78.37 -65.32
N GLY A 85 86.62 78.13 -64.40
CA GLY A 85 85.34 77.52 -64.73
C GLY A 85 84.63 76.87 -63.54
N SER A 86 83.70 75.96 -63.84
CA SER A 86 82.90 75.24 -62.86
C SER A 86 82.70 73.78 -63.24
N ASP A 87 82.53 72.92 -62.24
CA ASP A 87 82.06 71.54 -62.40
C ASP A 87 80.86 71.30 -61.49
N SER A 88 79.94 70.42 -61.89
CA SER A 88 78.67 70.22 -61.19
C SER A 88 78.27 68.75 -61.12
N HIS A 89 77.82 68.32 -59.95
CA HIS A 89 77.31 66.97 -59.71
C HIS A 89 76.01 67.00 -58.92
N THR A 90 75.16 66.00 -59.17
CA THR A 90 73.87 65.86 -58.49
C THR A 90 73.95 64.89 -57.32
N PHE A 91 73.23 65.20 -56.24
CA PHE A 91 73.10 64.41 -55.03
C PHE A 91 71.64 64.40 -54.55
N SER A 92 71.05 63.24 -54.37
CA SER A 92 69.66 63.10 -53.89
C SER A 92 69.61 63.00 -52.36
N LEU A 93 68.86 63.87 -51.69
CA LEU A 93 68.68 63.83 -50.24
C LEU A 93 67.19 63.73 -49.86
N GLY A 94 66.82 62.67 -49.16
CA GLY A 94 65.52 62.53 -48.48
C GLY A 94 65.66 62.74 -46.97
N VAL A 95 64.67 63.37 -46.33
CA VAL A 95 64.61 63.52 -44.87
C VAL A 95 63.31 62.93 -44.37
N PHE A 96 63.40 61.93 -43.49
CA PHE A 96 62.24 61.22 -43.00
C PHE A 96 62.24 61.16 -41.47
N SER A 97 61.09 61.30 -40.84
CA SER A 97 60.90 60.96 -39.43
C SER A 97 60.32 59.55 -39.30
N SER A 98 60.66 58.83 -38.23
CA SER A 98 60.02 57.54 -37.93
C SER A 98 58.54 57.77 -37.59
N PRO A 99 57.62 56.87 -37.98
CA PRO A 99 56.22 57.00 -37.62
C PRO A 99 56.05 57.02 -36.10
N LEU A 100 55.00 57.67 -35.61
CA LEU A 100 54.58 57.59 -34.22
C LEU A 100 53.17 57.02 -34.14
N LEU A 101 53.03 55.86 -33.48
CA LEU A 101 51.75 55.18 -33.32
C LEU A 101 51.29 55.22 -31.85
N SER A 102 49.98 55.22 -31.66
CA SER A 102 49.32 55.04 -30.37
C SER A 102 48.18 54.03 -30.48
N LEU A 103 47.95 53.27 -29.42
CA LEU A 103 46.90 52.26 -29.33
C LEU A 103 45.93 52.64 -28.21
N SER A 104 44.63 52.49 -28.46
CA SER A 104 43.60 52.68 -27.46
C SER A 104 42.45 51.69 -27.67
N PRO A 105 42.01 50.96 -26.63
CA PRO A 105 42.64 50.80 -25.32
C PRO A 105 43.96 50.01 -25.41
N SER A 106 44.77 50.00 -24.35
CA SER A 106 45.99 49.17 -24.26
C SER A 106 45.72 47.68 -23.97
N SER A 107 44.45 47.31 -23.74
CA SER A 107 44.02 45.93 -23.55
C SER A 107 42.57 45.72 -23.97
N GLU A 108 42.23 44.52 -24.45
CA GLU A 108 40.85 44.12 -24.76
C GLU A 108 40.57 42.68 -24.27
N SER A 109 39.33 42.43 -23.88
CA SER A 109 38.81 41.08 -23.60
C SER A 109 37.84 40.70 -24.71
N ALA A 110 38.11 39.62 -25.44
CA ALA A 110 37.23 39.10 -26.48
C ALA A 110 36.55 37.81 -26.04
N ILE A 111 35.46 37.46 -26.73
CA ILE A 111 34.71 36.21 -26.51
C ILE A 111 34.78 35.37 -27.79
N VAL A 112 35.06 34.08 -27.67
CA VAL A 112 35.04 33.15 -28.80
C VAL A 112 33.70 33.24 -29.55
N GLY A 113 33.75 33.44 -30.86
CA GLY A 113 32.56 33.58 -31.70
C GLY A 113 31.97 35.01 -31.77
N GLN A 114 32.53 35.98 -31.05
CA GLN A 114 32.16 37.40 -31.15
C GLN A 114 33.28 38.23 -31.80
N PRO A 115 32.98 39.21 -32.67
CA PRO A 115 34.01 40.04 -33.30
C PRO A 115 34.72 40.95 -32.28
N ILE A 116 36.01 41.20 -32.51
CA ILE A 116 36.76 42.23 -31.77
C ILE A 116 36.30 43.63 -32.21
N THR A 117 36.17 44.58 -31.29
CA THR A 117 35.57 45.91 -31.62
C THR A 117 36.26 47.11 -30.98
N SER A 118 37.07 46.91 -29.93
CA SER A 118 37.61 48.04 -29.15
C SER A 118 39.00 48.47 -29.61
N TYR A 119 39.78 47.60 -30.25
CA TYR A 119 41.10 47.92 -30.77
C TYR A 119 41.05 49.10 -31.75
N THR A 120 41.76 50.19 -31.42
CA THR A 120 42.00 51.31 -32.33
C THR A 120 43.48 51.66 -32.38
N LEU A 121 43.95 51.97 -33.58
CA LEU A 121 45.30 52.46 -33.87
C LEU A 121 45.19 53.89 -34.40
N ALA A 122 45.96 54.80 -33.82
CA ALA A 122 46.06 56.18 -34.28
C ALA A 122 47.52 56.54 -34.59
N LEU A 123 47.71 57.29 -35.67
CA LEU A 123 49.01 57.82 -36.10
C LEU A 123 49.06 59.33 -35.86
N ASP A 124 50.21 59.81 -35.40
CA ASP A 124 50.47 61.26 -35.36
C ASP A 124 50.98 61.71 -36.74
N SER A 125 50.18 62.53 -37.42
CA SER A 125 50.51 63.07 -38.75
C SER A 125 51.68 64.04 -38.77
N SER A 126 52.19 64.45 -37.60
CA SER A 126 53.40 65.28 -37.45
C SER A 126 54.70 64.47 -37.64
N TYR A 127 54.59 63.14 -37.73
CA TYR A 127 55.68 62.20 -37.94
C TYR A 127 55.52 61.47 -39.28
N GLY A 128 56.52 60.66 -39.64
CA GLY A 128 56.56 59.97 -40.92
C GLY A 128 55.37 59.03 -41.12
N THR A 129 54.86 58.97 -42.34
CA THR A 129 53.79 58.02 -42.68
C THR A 129 54.38 56.60 -42.76
N PRO A 130 53.79 55.60 -42.07
CA PRO A 130 54.26 54.22 -42.14
C PRO A 130 53.97 53.61 -43.52
N THR A 131 54.90 52.78 -44.00
CA THR A 131 54.75 51.97 -45.23
C THR A 131 54.30 50.55 -44.95
N GLY A 132 54.25 50.14 -43.67
CA GLY A 132 53.74 48.84 -43.25
C GLY A 132 53.60 48.73 -41.74
N PHE A 133 52.76 47.77 -41.34
CA PHE A 133 52.48 47.43 -39.95
C PHE A 133 52.76 45.95 -39.67
N SER A 134 53.14 45.64 -38.45
CA SER A 134 53.32 44.28 -37.98
C SER A 134 52.79 44.09 -36.56
N ILE A 135 52.38 42.88 -36.22
CA ILE A 135 51.99 42.47 -34.88
C ILE A 135 52.75 41.19 -34.50
N SER A 136 53.28 41.13 -33.28
CA SER A 136 53.98 39.95 -32.76
C SER A 136 53.64 39.72 -31.29
N PRO A 137 53.29 38.49 -30.85
CA PRO A 137 53.21 37.26 -31.65
C PRO A 137 52.03 37.25 -32.64
N SER A 138 51.88 36.18 -33.42
CA SER A 138 50.74 36.02 -34.33
C SER A 138 49.42 36.05 -33.56
N VAL A 139 48.42 36.76 -34.08
CA VAL A 139 47.08 36.85 -33.48
C VAL A 139 46.38 35.47 -33.43
N PRO A 140 45.43 35.26 -32.49
CA PRO A 140 44.74 33.99 -32.35
C PRO A 140 43.92 33.66 -33.61
N ALA A 141 43.67 32.36 -33.83
CA ALA A 141 42.89 31.91 -34.97
C ALA A 141 41.52 32.62 -35.05
N GLY A 142 41.17 33.08 -36.24
CA GLY A 142 39.93 33.83 -36.51
C GLY A 142 40.06 35.34 -36.41
N LEU A 143 41.14 35.86 -35.81
CA LEU A 143 41.53 37.27 -35.92
C LEU A 143 42.49 37.47 -37.09
N VAL A 144 42.42 38.66 -37.69
CA VAL A 144 43.25 39.08 -38.82
C VAL A 144 43.80 40.47 -38.51
N PHE A 145 45.12 40.60 -38.58
CA PHE A 145 45.81 41.87 -38.54
C PHE A 145 46.15 42.31 -39.96
N ASP A 146 45.66 43.47 -40.38
CA ASP A 146 45.95 44.03 -41.69
C ASP A 146 47.28 44.79 -41.65
N SER A 147 48.31 44.23 -42.29
CA SER A 147 49.66 44.82 -42.35
C SER A 147 49.73 46.13 -43.13
N THR A 148 48.66 46.54 -43.80
CA THR A 148 48.60 47.76 -44.63
C THR A 148 48.12 48.97 -43.84
N ASN A 149 47.18 48.78 -42.90
CA ASN A 149 46.57 49.86 -42.12
C ASN A 149 46.64 49.65 -40.59
N GLY A 150 47.19 48.52 -40.13
CA GLY A 150 47.36 48.20 -38.72
C GLY A 150 46.08 47.85 -37.97
N SER A 151 44.97 47.60 -38.69
CA SER A 151 43.68 47.20 -38.11
C SER A 151 43.72 45.74 -37.65
N LEU A 152 43.17 45.49 -36.46
CA LEU A 152 42.88 44.16 -35.95
C LEU A 152 41.37 43.91 -36.04
N SER A 153 40.96 42.87 -36.77
CA SER A 153 39.56 42.53 -37.00
C SER A 153 39.33 41.02 -36.99
N GLY A 154 38.08 40.59 -37.13
CA GLY A 154 37.71 39.17 -37.17
C GLY A 154 37.07 38.67 -35.89
N THR A 155 36.87 37.35 -35.80
CA THR A 155 36.17 36.66 -34.71
C THR A 155 37.03 35.51 -34.22
N PRO A 156 37.51 35.52 -32.97
CA PRO A 156 38.39 34.49 -32.48
C PRO A 156 37.63 33.16 -32.37
N THR A 157 38.27 32.06 -32.76
CA THR A 157 37.67 30.72 -32.76
C THR A 157 38.14 29.84 -31.61
N ALA A 158 39.12 30.29 -30.84
CA ALA A 158 39.67 29.56 -29.70
C ALA A 158 39.98 30.51 -28.54
N ALA A 159 39.85 29.99 -27.32
CA ALA A 159 40.21 30.74 -26.12
C ALA A 159 41.73 30.93 -26.04
N GLN A 160 42.13 32.02 -25.41
CA GLN A 160 43.52 32.36 -25.20
C GLN A 160 43.65 33.06 -23.86
N LEU A 161 44.66 32.70 -23.07
CA LEU A 161 45.04 33.48 -21.90
C LEU A 161 45.48 34.89 -22.33
N ASN A 162 45.55 35.81 -21.37
CA ASN A 162 46.04 37.16 -21.64
C ASN A 162 47.45 37.12 -22.26
N VAL A 163 47.58 37.56 -23.51
CA VAL A 163 48.84 37.68 -24.24
C VAL A 163 49.08 39.13 -24.59
N GLU A 164 50.31 39.59 -24.36
CA GLU A 164 50.78 40.91 -24.80
C GLU A 164 51.31 40.83 -26.24
N TYR A 165 50.79 41.70 -27.10
CA TYR A 165 51.19 41.86 -28.49
C TYR A 165 51.97 43.16 -28.65
N THR A 166 53.06 43.13 -29.40
CA THR A 166 53.78 44.31 -29.88
C THR A 166 53.28 44.65 -31.27
N VAL A 167 52.66 45.82 -31.42
CA VAL A 167 52.25 46.37 -32.71
C VAL A 167 53.27 47.42 -33.13
N SER A 168 53.80 47.28 -34.35
CA SER A 168 54.82 48.16 -34.90
C SER A 168 54.37 48.80 -36.20
N ALA A 169 54.71 50.07 -36.40
CA ALA A 169 54.55 50.79 -37.66
C ALA A 169 55.96 51.21 -38.13
N SER A 170 56.28 50.97 -39.40
CA SER A 170 57.63 51.23 -39.93
C SER A 170 57.59 52.00 -41.25
N ASN A 171 58.62 52.82 -41.47
CA ASN A 171 58.97 53.40 -42.76
C ASN A 171 60.51 53.33 -42.96
N VAL A 172 61.02 53.96 -44.01
CA VAL A 172 62.47 54.02 -44.29
C VAL A 172 63.29 54.67 -43.18
N ALA A 173 62.69 55.56 -42.39
CA ALA A 173 63.34 56.22 -41.26
C ALA A 173 63.38 55.39 -39.97
N GLY A 174 62.55 54.35 -39.86
CA GLY A 174 62.57 53.46 -38.70
C GLY A 174 61.19 53.01 -38.26
N THR A 175 61.12 52.56 -37.01
CA THR A 175 59.97 51.83 -36.46
C THR A 175 59.54 52.41 -35.12
N SER A 176 58.23 52.64 -34.94
CA SER A 176 57.61 52.85 -33.62
C SER A 176 56.81 51.61 -33.24
N SER A 177 56.78 51.28 -31.94
CA SER A 177 56.09 50.09 -31.42
C SER A 177 55.36 50.40 -30.13
N GLN A 178 54.15 49.86 -29.96
CA GLN A 178 53.37 49.90 -28.73
C GLN A 178 52.86 48.51 -28.37
N THR A 179 52.52 48.29 -27.09
CA THR A 179 51.96 47.01 -26.63
C THR A 179 50.43 47.06 -26.48
N PHE A 180 49.79 45.92 -26.76
CA PHE A 180 48.36 45.68 -26.61
C PHE A 180 48.11 44.29 -26.04
N SER A 181 47.38 44.19 -24.93
CA SER A 181 47.05 42.89 -24.32
C SER A 181 45.69 42.38 -24.77
N LEU A 182 45.60 41.10 -25.13
CA LEU A 182 44.33 40.45 -25.49
C LEU A 182 44.15 39.13 -24.76
N GLU A 183 43.03 39.01 -24.05
CA GLU A 183 42.53 37.76 -23.49
C GLU A 183 41.25 37.34 -24.23
N VAL A 184 41.15 36.05 -24.60
CA VAL A 184 39.97 35.51 -25.29
C VAL A 184 39.29 34.48 -24.40
N PHE A 185 38.09 34.81 -23.95
CA PHE A 185 37.26 33.95 -23.13
C PHE A 185 36.41 33.01 -23.98
N SER A 186 36.26 31.77 -23.53
CA SER A 186 35.22 30.85 -24.02
C SER A 186 34.13 30.69 -22.96
N ALA A 187 32.90 30.44 -23.40
CA ALA A 187 31.82 30.10 -22.48
C ALA A 187 32.19 28.81 -21.72
N PRO A 188 31.68 28.63 -20.48
CA PRO A 188 31.85 27.38 -19.77
C PRO A 188 31.31 26.21 -20.60
N ALA A 189 31.90 25.03 -20.40
CA ALA A 189 31.32 23.77 -20.80
C ALA A 189 31.76 22.73 -19.78
N PHE A 190 30.84 21.96 -19.20
CA PHE A 190 31.17 20.93 -18.22
C PHE A 190 30.25 19.73 -18.32
N THR A 191 30.47 18.72 -17.47
CA THR A 191 29.56 17.58 -17.30
C THR A 191 29.51 17.18 -15.82
N LEU A 192 28.41 16.54 -15.41
CA LEU A 192 28.27 15.92 -14.09
C LEU A 192 28.59 14.43 -14.20
N SER A 193 29.29 13.84 -13.22
CA SER A 193 29.57 12.40 -13.21
C SER A 193 28.33 11.52 -13.03
N LYS A 194 27.23 12.08 -12.55
CA LYS A 194 25.91 11.46 -12.50
C LYS A 194 24.82 12.53 -12.57
N SER A 195 23.65 12.16 -13.09
CA SER A 195 22.50 13.05 -13.26
C SER A 195 21.41 12.84 -12.20
N SER A 196 21.53 11.84 -11.32
CA SER A 196 20.58 11.63 -10.24
C SER A 196 21.14 10.90 -9.01
N GLU A 197 20.42 11.00 -7.89
CA GLU A 197 20.70 10.28 -6.64
C GLU A 197 19.42 10.03 -5.84
N ASN A 198 19.29 8.82 -5.30
CA ASN A 198 18.36 8.52 -4.22
C ASN A 198 19.16 8.46 -2.92
N ALA A 199 18.94 9.40 -2.01
CA ALA A 199 19.63 9.46 -0.74
C ALA A 199 18.72 9.08 0.43
N VAL A 200 19.36 8.69 1.53
CA VAL A 200 18.68 8.30 2.76
C VAL A 200 18.52 9.52 3.65
N ASN A 201 17.34 9.65 4.26
CA ASN A 201 17.06 10.70 5.22
C ASN A 201 18.11 10.75 6.35
N ASN A 202 18.60 11.95 6.69
CA ASN A 202 19.66 12.23 7.66
C ASN A 202 21.04 11.63 7.33
N VAL A 203 21.25 11.18 6.10
CA VAL A 203 22.56 10.74 5.61
C VAL A 203 23.07 11.76 4.59
N ALA A 204 24.37 12.04 4.64
CA ALA A 204 24.99 12.95 3.68
C ALA A 204 24.86 12.39 2.25
N ILE A 205 24.49 13.24 1.30
CA ILE A 205 24.45 12.85 -0.11
C ILE A 205 25.86 12.56 -0.61
N SER A 206 25.97 11.59 -1.52
CA SER A 206 27.24 11.32 -2.21
C SER A 206 27.56 12.43 -3.21
N GLY A 207 26.54 13.09 -3.77
CA GLY A 207 26.69 14.17 -4.73
C GLY A 207 27.32 13.70 -6.05
N TYR A 208 27.80 14.63 -6.86
CA TYR A 208 28.44 14.35 -8.15
C TYR A 208 29.82 15.01 -8.18
N THR A 209 30.53 14.84 -9.28
CA THR A 209 31.76 15.59 -9.58
C THR A 209 31.56 16.35 -10.90
N ILE A 210 32.18 17.52 -11.01
CA ILE A 210 32.14 18.35 -12.22
C ILE A 210 33.41 18.16 -13.03
N ASN A 211 33.27 17.84 -14.32
CA ASN A 211 34.38 17.78 -15.27
C ASN A 211 34.25 18.93 -16.28
N THR A 212 35.14 19.91 -16.22
CA THR A 212 35.14 21.08 -17.11
C THR A 212 35.89 20.77 -18.42
N SER A 213 35.37 21.31 -19.53
CA SER A 213 35.93 21.16 -20.88
C SER A 213 35.96 22.46 -21.69
N GLY A 214 35.21 23.49 -21.25
CA GLY A 214 35.19 24.82 -21.85
C GLY A 214 35.93 25.86 -21.01
N GLY A 215 35.46 27.10 -21.06
CA GLY A 215 36.02 28.19 -20.29
C GLY A 215 35.94 27.96 -18.78
N ARG A 216 36.87 28.56 -18.03
CA ARG A 216 36.87 28.53 -16.57
C ARG A 216 35.59 29.17 -16.04
N VAL A 217 34.90 28.47 -15.15
CA VAL A 217 33.73 28.97 -14.42
C VAL A 217 34.19 29.93 -13.33
N THR A 218 33.53 31.08 -13.21
CA THR A 218 33.75 32.07 -12.14
C THR A 218 32.83 31.84 -10.95
N GLU A 219 31.61 31.37 -11.19
CA GLU A 219 30.63 31.08 -10.15
C GLU A 219 29.66 29.98 -10.58
N TYR A 220 29.30 29.10 -9.65
CA TYR A 220 28.20 28.15 -9.79
C TYR A 220 26.97 28.62 -9.02
N SER A 221 25.81 28.39 -9.61
CA SER A 221 24.49 28.62 -8.98
C SER A 221 23.59 27.40 -9.17
N VAL A 222 22.55 27.28 -8.34
CA VAL A 222 21.57 26.18 -8.41
C VAL A 222 20.14 26.73 -8.36
N SER A 223 19.25 26.14 -9.15
CA SER A 223 17.81 26.43 -9.12
C SER A 223 16.99 25.15 -9.33
N PRO A 224 15.91 24.90 -8.57
CA PRO A 224 15.34 25.75 -7.50
C PRO A 224 16.23 25.77 -6.24
N GLU A 225 15.80 26.53 -5.21
CA GLU A 225 16.47 26.58 -3.91
C GLU A 225 16.62 25.17 -3.31
N LEU A 226 17.78 24.91 -2.70
CA LEU A 226 18.07 23.65 -2.05
C LEU A 226 17.26 23.50 -0.75
N PRO A 227 16.80 22.29 -0.40
CA PRO A 227 16.13 22.02 0.86
C PRO A 227 17.09 22.27 2.02
N THR A 228 16.51 22.57 3.20
CA THR A 228 17.27 22.76 4.43
C THR A 228 18.20 21.58 4.69
N GLY A 229 19.49 21.89 4.90
CA GLY A 229 20.53 20.90 5.16
C GLY A 229 21.42 20.57 3.96
N LEU A 230 21.07 21.05 2.75
CA LEU A 230 21.97 21.05 1.59
C LEU A 230 22.51 22.45 1.30
N SER A 231 23.73 22.49 0.77
CA SER A 231 24.35 23.72 0.27
C SER A 231 25.11 23.44 -1.02
N LEU A 232 25.17 24.46 -1.89
CA LEU A 232 26.04 24.49 -3.06
C LEU A 232 27.34 25.20 -2.67
N ASP A 233 28.48 24.58 -2.95
CA ASP A 233 29.75 25.29 -3.02
C ASP A 233 29.80 26.06 -4.35
N THR A 234 29.74 27.38 -4.30
CA THR A 234 29.70 28.25 -5.49
C THR A 234 31.01 28.28 -6.27
N THR A 235 32.10 27.74 -5.72
CA THR A 235 33.41 27.66 -6.38
C THR A 235 33.58 26.32 -7.09
N THR A 236 33.18 25.22 -6.45
CA THR A 236 33.35 23.86 -7.00
C THR A 236 32.11 23.33 -7.72
N GLY A 237 30.95 23.97 -7.52
CA GLY A 237 29.65 23.57 -8.04
C GLY A 237 29.08 22.32 -7.38
N LEU A 238 29.70 21.83 -6.30
CA LEU A 238 29.25 20.62 -5.60
C LEU A 238 28.11 20.94 -4.64
N ILE A 239 27.01 20.18 -4.75
CA ILE A 239 25.97 20.15 -3.73
C ILE A 239 26.36 19.11 -2.68
N SER A 240 26.30 19.49 -1.41
CA SER A 240 26.63 18.60 -0.28
C SER A 240 25.73 18.85 0.93
N GLY A 241 25.77 17.96 1.91
CA GLY A 241 24.96 18.01 3.13
C GLY A 241 23.98 16.85 3.24
N SER A 242 22.99 16.96 4.13
CA SER A 242 21.98 15.93 4.41
C SER A 242 20.61 16.57 4.64
N VAL A 243 19.54 15.91 4.19
CA VAL A 243 18.16 16.39 4.36
C VAL A 243 17.43 15.53 5.38
N ALA A 244 16.64 16.16 6.25
CA ALA A 244 15.93 15.50 7.37
C ALA A 244 14.49 15.05 7.02
N VAL A 245 14.00 15.40 5.84
CA VAL A 245 12.61 15.21 5.41
C VAL A 245 12.60 14.50 4.06
N ASP A 246 11.64 13.60 3.88
CA ASP A 246 11.42 12.92 2.61
C ASP A 246 11.10 13.93 1.51
N GLN A 247 11.66 13.68 0.34
CA GLN A 247 11.55 14.56 -0.81
C GLN A 247 11.34 13.71 -2.05
N ALA A 248 10.25 13.98 -2.76
CA ALA A 248 10.03 13.39 -4.07
C ALA A 248 11.14 13.83 -5.05
N PRO A 249 11.45 13.02 -6.09
CA PRO A 249 12.48 13.36 -7.06
C PRO A 249 12.33 14.79 -7.59
N THR A 250 13.30 15.65 -7.26
CA THR A 250 13.31 17.06 -7.62
C THR A 250 14.54 17.33 -8.46
N THR A 251 14.36 18.04 -9.58
CA THR A 251 15.46 18.34 -10.51
C THR A 251 16.06 19.70 -10.20
N TYR A 252 17.34 19.71 -9.86
CA TYR A 252 18.14 20.91 -9.65
C TYR A 252 18.97 21.21 -10.90
N THR A 253 18.94 22.45 -11.36
CA THR A 253 19.74 22.96 -12.46
C THR A 253 20.95 23.68 -11.90
N ILE A 254 22.13 23.16 -12.19
CA ILE A 254 23.42 23.73 -11.81
C ILE A 254 23.94 24.52 -13.00
N THR A 255 24.19 25.80 -12.80
CA THR A 255 24.65 26.73 -13.84
C THR A 255 26.03 27.23 -13.47
N GLY A 256 27.02 26.95 -14.33
CA GLY A 256 28.35 27.55 -14.25
C GLY A 256 28.42 28.75 -15.18
N THR A 257 28.84 29.91 -14.67
CA THR A 257 28.90 31.17 -15.45
C THR A 257 30.33 31.70 -15.54
N ASN A 258 30.62 32.45 -16.60
CA ASN A 258 31.76 33.36 -16.69
C ASN A 258 31.40 34.56 -17.60
N VAL A 259 32.35 35.43 -17.89
CA VAL A 259 32.13 36.62 -18.74
C VAL A 259 31.73 36.30 -20.19
N ALA A 260 32.03 35.11 -20.68
CA ALA A 260 31.70 34.66 -22.03
C ALA A 260 30.34 33.93 -22.14
N GLY A 261 29.71 33.59 -21.01
CA GLY A 261 28.39 32.95 -21.00
C GLY A 261 28.21 31.96 -19.85
N SER A 262 27.35 30.97 -20.07
CA SER A 262 27.06 29.94 -19.08
C SER A 262 26.80 28.59 -19.73
N ASP A 263 26.97 27.54 -18.92
CA ASP A 263 26.54 26.18 -19.24
C ASP A 263 25.74 25.63 -18.06
N ASN A 264 24.78 24.75 -18.33
CA ASN A 264 23.89 24.22 -17.31
C ASN A 264 23.67 22.73 -17.45
N HIS A 265 23.61 22.06 -16.30
CA HIS A 265 23.31 20.64 -16.20
C HIS A 265 22.37 20.37 -15.04
N THR A 266 21.62 19.28 -15.16
CA THR A 266 20.60 18.92 -14.17
C THR A 266 21.04 17.74 -13.32
N PHE A 267 20.67 17.79 -12.04
CA PHE A 267 20.84 16.75 -11.05
C PHE A 267 19.51 16.49 -10.34
N SER A 268 18.96 15.29 -10.49
CA SER A 268 17.72 14.88 -9.84
C SER A 268 17.98 14.22 -8.50
N LEU A 269 17.46 14.78 -7.41
CA LEU A 269 17.64 14.27 -6.06
C LEU A 269 16.31 13.86 -5.46
N ALA A 270 16.25 12.65 -4.91
CA ALA A 270 15.14 12.17 -4.09
C ALA A 270 15.66 11.73 -2.72
N ILE A 271 14.91 12.04 -1.67
CA ILE A 271 15.25 11.68 -0.29
C ILE A 271 14.18 10.74 0.24
N TYR A 272 14.59 9.58 0.75
CA TYR A 272 13.68 8.58 1.29
C TYR A 272 14.05 8.22 2.72
N SER A 273 13.05 8.05 3.58
CA SER A 273 13.21 7.40 4.86
C SER A 273 13.24 5.87 4.70
N ALA A 274 13.99 5.18 5.55
CA ALA A 274 13.91 3.73 5.63
C ALA A 274 12.50 3.29 6.09
N PRO A 275 12.04 2.09 5.75
CA PRO A 275 10.75 1.58 6.21
C PRO A 275 10.70 1.49 7.74
N SER A 276 9.50 1.57 8.31
CA SER A 276 9.23 1.24 9.71
C SER A 276 7.75 0.95 9.88
N PHE A 277 7.41 -0.12 10.59
CA PHE A 277 6.02 -0.51 10.80
C PHE A 277 5.78 -1.19 12.15
N THR A 278 4.52 -1.23 12.56
CA THR A 278 4.04 -2.05 13.67
C THR A 278 3.08 -3.13 13.18
N MET A 279 3.01 -4.25 13.90
CA MET A 279 2.05 -5.34 13.67
C MET A 279 0.98 -5.31 14.77
N SER A 280 -0.28 -5.54 14.41
CA SER A 280 -1.37 -5.65 15.39
C SER A 280 -1.26 -6.88 16.29
N SER A 281 -0.56 -7.93 15.83
CA SER A 281 -0.20 -9.10 16.62
C SER A 281 1.16 -9.63 16.16
N GLU A 282 2.01 -10.01 17.11
CA GLU A 282 3.28 -10.69 16.84
C GLU A 282 3.15 -12.22 16.93
N THR A 283 1.92 -12.73 17.03
CA THR A 283 1.62 -14.17 17.02
C THR A 283 0.43 -14.46 16.10
N ILE A 284 0.58 -15.48 15.25
CA ILE A 284 -0.47 -15.98 14.36
C ILE A 284 -0.76 -17.42 14.77
N LEU A 285 -1.98 -17.63 15.23
CA LEU A 285 -2.49 -18.95 15.56
C LEU A 285 -3.41 -19.41 14.44
N GLY A 286 -3.07 -20.56 13.84
CA GLY A 286 -3.78 -21.12 12.70
C GLY A 286 -4.24 -22.55 12.93
N SER A 287 -5.21 -22.95 12.11
CA SER A 287 -5.76 -24.29 12.08
C SER A 287 -5.46 -24.95 10.74
N ARG A 288 -4.98 -26.20 10.76
CA ARG A 288 -4.75 -26.96 9.53
C ARG A 288 -6.05 -27.07 8.72
N GLY A 289 -6.01 -26.66 7.47
CA GLY A 289 -7.16 -26.70 6.57
C GLY A 289 -8.18 -25.58 6.81
N SER A 290 -7.84 -24.52 7.55
CA SER A 290 -8.63 -23.29 7.63
C SER A 290 -7.81 -22.08 7.22
N THR A 291 -8.46 -21.06 6.64
CA THR A 291 -7.78 -19.83 6.23
C THR A 291 -7.14 -19.15 7.43
N LEU A 292 -5.88 -18.75 7.30
CA LEU A 292 -5.22 -17.95 8.32
C LEU A 292 -5.89 -16.58 8.46
N VAL A 293 -6.20 -16.20 9.70
CA VAL A 293 -6.56 -14.83 10.06
C VAL A 293 -5.26 -14.06 10.25
N GLY A 294 -4.99 -13.11 9.35
CA GLY A 294 -3.74 -12.35 9.34
C GLY A 294 -3.64 -11.28 10.44
N TYR A 295 -2.50 -10.59 10.48
CA TYR A 295 -2.28 -9.34 11.20
C TYR A 295 -2.51 -8.14 10.28
N THR A 296 -2.60 -6.95 10.87
CA THR A 296 -2.55 -5.68 10.13
C THR A 296 -1.20 -5.01 10.37
N LEU A 297 -0.71 -4.32 9.33
CA LEU A 297 0.51 -3.52 9.38
C LEU A 297 0.17 -2.04 9.41
N THR A 298 0.74 -1.31 10.36
CA THR A 298 0.66 0.14 10.41
C THR A 298 2.02 0.73 10.07
N GLN A 299 2.11 1.37 8.91
CA GLN A 299 3.34 1.99 8.42
C GLN A 299 3.60 3.34 9.13
N SER A 300 4.87 3.59 9.44
CA SER A 300 5.34 4.79 10.16
C SER A 300 6.64 5.39 9.60
N GLY A 301 7.37 4.64 8.78
CA GLY A 301 8.58 5.10 8.08
C GLY A 301 8.33 5.40 6.60
N GLY A 302 9.38 5.29 5.79
CA GLY A 302 9.26 5.48 4.34
C GLY A 302 8.41 4.41 3.65
N THR A 303 7.90 4.75 2.47
CA THR A 303 7.05 3.85 1.68
C THR A 303 7.80 2.55 1.35
N VAL A 304 7.14 1.42 1.60
CA VAL A 304 7.68 0.08 1.34
C VAL A 304 7.56 -0.26 -0.14
N THR A 305 8.63 -0.77 -0.74
CA THR A 305 8.64 -1.30 -2.11
C THR A 305 8.35 -2.80 -2.15
N SER A 306 8.84 -3.55 -1.15
CA SER A 306 8.59 -4.99 -1.05
C SER A 306 8.72 -5.52 0.37
N TYR A 307 8.00 -6.59 0.67
CA TYR A 307 8.17 -7.41 1.87
C TYR A 307 8.79 -8.77 1.52
N SER A 308 9.57 -9.30 2.46
CA SER A 308 10.07 -10.67 2.44
C SER A 308 9.91 -11.30 3.82
N VAL A 309 9.90 -12.64 3.89
CA VAL A 309 9.80 -13.37 5.15
C VAL A 309 10.81 -14.51 5.19
N SER A 310 11.43 -14.73 6.35
CA SER A 310 12.36 -15.83 6.61
C SER A 310 12.17 -16.39 8.02
N PRO A 311 12.22 -17.72 8.24
CA PRO A 311 12.42 -18.78 7.25
C PRO A 311 11.20 -18.98 6.33
N SER A 312 11.24 -19.99 5.45
CA SER A 312 10.12 -20.31 4.55
C SER A 312 8.84 -20.62 5.33
N LEU A 313 7.73 -20.00 4.92
CA LEU A 313 6.39 -20.21 5.50
C LEU A 313 5.93 -21.67 5.39
N PRO A 314 5.03 -22.14 6.29
CA PRO A 314 4.52 -23.50 6.22
C PRO A 314 3.71 -23.75 4.94
N ALA A 315 3.67 -25.00 4.50
CA ALA A 315 3.05 -25.37 3.22
C ALA A 315 1.57 -24.92 3.14
N GLY A 316 1.23 -24.22 2.05
CA GLY A 316 -0.10 -23.64 1.82
C GLY A 316 -0.28 -22.22 2.34
N VAL A 317 0.76 -21.62 2.93
CA VAL A 317 0.80 -20.23 3.40
C VAL A 317 1.79 -19.44 2.56
N SER A 318 1.42 -18.21 2.18
CA SER A 318 2.23 -17.33 1.34
C SER A 318 2.21 -15.89 1.85
N LEU A 319 3.30 -15.17 1.59
CA LEU A 319 3.41 -13.74 1.76
C LEU A 319 3.00 -13.04 0.47
N ASP A 320 2.11 -12.06 0.55
CA ASP A 320 1.98 -11.04 -0.48
C ASP A 320 3.11 -10.02 -0.30
N SER A 321 4.07 -10.03 -1.24
CA SER A 321 5.26 -9.19 -1.18
C SER A 321 4.97 -7.69 -1.35
N SER A 322 3.77 -7.30 -1.78
CA SER A 322 3.38 -5.90 -1.94
C SER A 322 2.68 -5.34 -0.71
N THR A 323 1.83 -6.14 -0.07
CA THR A 323 1.04 -5.70 1.10
C THR A 323 1.67 -6.12 2.43
N GLY A 324 2.56 -7.11 2.42
CA GLY A 324 3.14 -7.68 3.63
C GLY A 324 2.22 -8.65 4.36
N LEU A 325 1.04 -8.96 3.79
CA LEU A 325 0.06 -9.84 4.38
C LEU A 325 0.44 -11.31 4.17
N ILE A 326 0.45 -12.08 5.25
CA ILE A 326 0.63 -13.53 5.21
C ILE A 326 -0.74 -14.20 5.28
N SER A 327 -1.06 -15.02 4.28
CA SER A 327 -2.37 -15.65 4.13
C SER A 327 -2.26 -17.02 3.46
N GLY A 328 -3.34 -17.79 3.47
CA GLY A 328 -3.42 -19.09 2.82
C GLY A 328 -4.09 -20.15 3.69
N LEU A 329 -3.97 -21.41 3.26
CA LEU A 329 -4.56 -22.59 3.87
C LEU A 329 -3.44 -23.55 4.32
N PRO A 330 -3.03 -23.53 5.59
CA PRO A 330 -1.99 -24.41 6.10
C PRO A 330 -2.36 -25.89 5.89
N THR A 331 -1.47 -26.65 5.24
CA THR A 331 -1.72 -28.07 4.91
C THR A 331 -1.09 -29.04 5.90
N SER A 332 -0.15 -28.58 6.73
CA SER A 332 0.56 -29.39 7.73
C SER A 332 0.60 -28.65 9.07
N PRO A 333 0.52 -29.35 10.21
CA PRO A 333 0.70 -28.73 11.53
C PRO A 333 2.14 -28.26 11.73
N GLN A 334 2.33 -27.26 12.57
CA GLN A 334 3.62 -26.67 12.89
C GLN A 334 3.58 -26.16 14.33
N GLY A 335 4.57 -26.50 15.16
CA GLY A 335 4.73 -25.85 16.47
C GLY A 335 5.12 -24.38 16.33
N ILE A 336 5.07 -23.63 17.44
CA ILE A 336 5.46 -22.22 17.45
C ILE A 336 6.82 -22.02 16.79
N THR A 337 6.85 -21.28 15.69
CA THR A 337 8.06 -20.97 14.93
C THR A 337 8.16 -19.47 14.70
N THR A 338 9.31 -18.88 14.99
CA THR A 338 9.57 -17.45 14.80
C THR A 338 10.00 -17.15 13.37
N TYR A 339 9.40 -16.12 12.78
CA TYR A 339 9.67 -15.58 11.46
C TYR A 339 10.10 -14.13 11.58
N THR A 340 10.87 -13.68 10.59
CA THR A 340 11.24 -12.28 10.40
C THR A 340 10.59 -11.77 9.12
N LEU A 341 9.69 -10.80 9.25
CA LEU A 341 9.13 -10.04 8.15
C LEU A 341 10.01 -8.81 7.91
N THR A 342 10.54 -8.64 6.70
CA THR A 342 11.42 -7.53 6.35
C THR A 342 10.77 -6.66 5.28
N ALA A 343 10.46 -5.42 5.63
CA ALA A 343 10.03 -4.39 4.68
C ALA A 343 11.26 -3.69 4.08
N THR A 344 11.28 -3.45 2.77
CA THR A 344 12.43 -2.87 2.05
C THR A 344 11.99 -1.76 1.11
N ASN A 345 12.81 -0.71 1.02
CA ASN A 345 12.76 0.31 -0.02
C ASN A 345 14.19 0.73 -0.42
N VAL A 346 14.31 1.75 -1.28
CA VAL A 346 15.62 2.25 -1.74
C VAL A 346 16.50 2.83 -0.64
N ALA A 347 15.92 3.25 0.49
CA ALA A 347 16.64 3.79 1.64
C ALA A 347 17.08 2.73 2.67
N GLY A 348 16.59 1.49 2.55
CA GLY A 348 17.02 0.39 3.39
C GLY A 348 15.91 -0.60 3.71
N SER A 349 16.10 -1.35 4.80
CA SER A 349 15.20 -2.41 5.22
C SER A 349 14.91 -2.38 6.71
N TYR A 350 13.71 -2.78 7.09
CA TYR A 350 13.27 -2.89 8.48
C TYR A 350 12.75 -4.31 8.78
N PRO A 351 13.51 -5.11 9.56
CA PRO A 351 13.07 -6.44 10.00
C PRO A 351 12.21 -6.36 11.26
N LYS A 352 11.16 -7.18 11.32
CA LYS A 352 10.31 -7.34 12.50
C LYS A 352 9.95 -8.81 12.69
N THR A 353 10.08 -9.32 13.91
CA THR A 353 9.82 -10.72 14.23
C THR A 353 8.39 -10.96 14.68
N PHE A 354 7.85 -12.13 14.35
CA PHE A 354 6.55 -12.64 14.81
C PHE A 354 6.60 -14.19 14.84
N SER A 355 5.61 -14.86 15.42
CA SER A 355 5.57 -16.33 15.46
C SER A 355 4.29 -16.88 14.84
N ILE A 356 4.39 -18.04 14.17
CA ILE A 356 3.25 -18.79 13.66
C ILE A 356 3.18 -20.15 14.35
N GLU A 357 1.99 -20.55 14.77
CA GLU A 357 1.67 -21.90 15.23
C GLU A 357 0.46 -22.44 14.46
N ILE A 358 0.56 -23.66 13.93
CA ILE A 358 -0.52 -24.33 13.19
C ILE A 358 -0.93 -25.60 13.93
N LEU A 359 -2.15 -25.60 14.47
CA LEU A 359 -2.71 -26.73 15.21
C LEU A 359 -3.64 -27.58 14.35
N ASN A 360 -3.78 -28.86 14.70
CA ASN A 360 -4.84 -29.70 14.14
C ASN A 360 -6.16 -29.45 14.90
N PRO A 361 -7.29 -29.26 14.22
CA PRO A 361 -8.60 -29.31 14.88
C PRO A 361 -8.88 -30.72 15.42
N PRO A 362 -9.75 -30.88 16.43
CA PRO A 362 -10.22 -32.20 16.86
C PRO A 362 -10.91 -32.93 15.69
N VAL A 363 -10.92 -34.25 15.73
CA VAL A 363 -11.71 -35.07 14.80
C VAL A 363 -12.34 -36.17 15.63
N ILE A 364 -13.64 -36.03 15.90
CA ILE A 364 -14.33 -36.92 16.82
C ILE A 364 -15.27 -37.91 16.13
N THR A 365 -15.37 -39.10 16.71
CA THR A 365 -16.36 -40.12 16.39
C THR A 365 -17.01 -40.64 17.67
N LEU A 366 -18.29 -40.99 17.60
CA LEU A 366 -19.05 -41.55 18.71
C LEU A 366 -19.13 -43.07 18.57
N SER A 367 -19.13 -43.81 19.68
CA SER A 367 -19.35 -45.27 19.66
C SER A 367 -20.76 -45.66 19.20
N SER A 368 -21.73 -44.75 19.35
CA SER A 368 -23.07 -44.85 18.76
C SER A 368 -23.59 -43.46 18.41
N GLN A 369 -24.37 -43.35 17.34
CA GLN A 369 -25.03 -42.11 16.90
C GLN A 369 -26.47 -41.99 17.41
N SER A 370 -27.04 -43.05 17.98
CA SER A 370 -28.37 -43.03 18.55
C SER A 370 -28.50 -44.02 19.71
N SER A 371 -29.46 -43.75 20.60
CA SER A 371 -29.86 -44.67 21.66
C SER A 371 -31.33 -44.52 21.99
N ALA A 372 -32.00 -45.63 22.28
CA ALA A 372 -33.29 -45.66 22.95
C ALA A 372 -33.09 -46.32 24.32
N ALA A 373 -33.64 -45.71 25.37
CA ALA A 373 -33.53 -46.23 26.72
C ALA A 373 -34.87 -46.17 27.44
N PHE A 374 -35.00 -46.99 28.48
CA PHE A 374 -36.14 -46.95 29.38
C PHE A 374 -35.75 -46.22 30.67
N LYS A 375 -36.67 -45.40 31.16
CA LYS A 375 -36.53 -44.62 32.39
C LYS A 375 -36.25 -45.57 33.55
N ASP A 376 -35.25 -45.24 34.37
CA ASP A 376 -34.87 -45.96 35.59
C ASP A 376 -34.38 -47.42 35.36
N GLU A 377 -34.04 -47.81 34.12
CA GLU A 377 -33.57 -49.16 33.78
C GLU A 377 -32.08 -49.22 33.37
N THR A 378 -31.82 -49.36 32.07
CA THR A 378 -30.49 -49.64 31.53
C THR A 378 -29.66 -48.37 31.40
N ALA A 379 -28.42 -48.44 31.89
CA ALA A 379 -27.48 -47.34 31.75
C ALA A 379 -27.06 -47.18 30.28
N ILE A 380 -27.01 -45.93 29.83
CA ILE A 380 -26.44 -45.54 28.54
C ILE A 380 -24.93 -45.37 28.72
N SER A 381 -24.14 -45.82 27.74
CA SER A 381 -22.72 -45.54 27.64
C SER A 381 -22.35 -45.23 26.19
N VAL A 382 -22.05 -43.95 25.92
CA VAL A 382 -21.53 -43.49 24.63
C VAL A 382 -20.15 -42.92 24.87
N THR A 383 -19.16 -43.45 24.18
CA THR A 383 -17.78 -42.96 24.25
C THR A 383 -17.46 -42.13 23.01
N THR A 384 -16.59 -41.14 23.19
CA THR A 384 -16.09 -40.31 22.10
C THR A 384 -14.61 -40.61 21.89
N THR A 385 -14.24 -40.89 20.64
CA THR A 385 -12.84 -41.07 20.22
C THR A 385 -12.40 -39.84 19.45
N ASN A 386 -11.23 -39.29 19.77
CA ASN A 386 -10.64 -38.16 19.06
C ASN A 386 -9.34 -38.59 18.36
N THR A 387 -9.32 -38.52 17.03
CA THR A 387 -8.15 -38.85 16.19
C THR A 387 -7.48 -37.62 15.59
N GLY A 388 -8.02 -36.42 15.85
CA GLY A 388 -7.48 -35.15 15.38
C GLY A 388 -6.49 -34.55 16.36
N GLY A 389 -6.46 -33.22 16.44
CA GLY A 389 -5.74 -32.53 17.51
C GLY A 389 -6.40 -32.78 18.86
N THR A 390 -5.59 -32.77 19.93
CA THR A 390 -6.07 -32.94 21.30
C THR A 390 -7.15 -31.91 21.61
N ALA A 391 -8.35 -32.38 21.95
CA ALA A 391 -9.44 -31.53 22.40
C ALA A 391 -9.15 -31.06 23.83
N THR A 392 -9.32 -29.77 24.09
CA THR A 392 -9.19 -29.18 25.43
C THR A 392 -10.52 -29.17 26.18
N SER A 393 -11.65 -29.27 25.46
CA SER A 393 -12.98 -29.33 26.04
C SER A 393 -13.98 -30.03 25.12
N PHE A 394 -15.03 -30.58 25.72
CA PHE A 394 -16.21 -31.11 25.07
C PHE A 394 -17.46 -30.42 25.63
N ALA A 395 -18.45 -30.19 24.75
CA ALA A 395 -19.75 -29.64 25.08
C ALA A 395 -20.86 -30.48 24.43
N ILE A 396 -22.07 -30.42 24.99
CA ILE A 396 -23.27 -31.06 24.44
C ILE A 396 -24.44 -30.09 24.48
N ASP A 397 -25.23 -30.03 23.41
CA ASP A 397 -26.43 -29.19 23.31
C ASP A 397 -27.53 -29.86 22.46
N PRO A 398 -28.80 -29.91 22.89
CA PRO A 398 -29.31 -29.46 24.19
C PRO A 398 -28.81 -30.35 25.35
N ALA A 399 -29.07 -29.93 26.58
CA ALA A 399 -28.71 -30.70 27.78
C ALA A 399 -29.38 -32.08 27.80
N LEU A 400 -28.68 -33.06 28.38
CA LEU A 400 -29.21 -34.42 28.57
C LEU A 400 -30.34 -34.45 29.62
N PRO A 401 -31.28 -35.40 29.53
CA PRO A 401 -32.28 -35.62 30.57
C PRO A 401 -31.60 -36.01 31.89
N ALA A 402 -32.28 -35.74 33.02
CA ALA A 402 -31.75 -36.08 34.33
C ALA A 402 -31.42 -37.58 34.43
N GLY A 403 -30.39 -37.91 35.21
CA GLY A 403 -29.86 -39.28 35.35
C GLY A 403 -28.73 -39.63 34.38
N LEU A 404 -28.59 -38.87 33.29
CA LEU A 404 -27.41 -38.93 32.42
C LEU A 404 -26.40 -37.85 32.79
N THR A 405 -25.12 -38.17 32.59
CA THR A 405 -23.98 -37.28 32.81
C THR A 405 -23.16 -37.18 31.54
N PHE A 406 -22.67 -35.97 31.25
CA PHE A 406 -21.77 -35.71 30.14
C PHE A 406 -20.40 -35.30 30.68
N ASN A 407 -19.36 -36.02 30.26
CA ASN A 407 -17.99 -35.71 30.64
C ASN A 407 -17.42 -34.62 29.71
N THR A 408 -17.19 -33.43 30.25
CA THR A 408 -16.70 -32.26 29.49
C THR A 408 -15.22 -32.35 29.08
N ILE A 409 -14.50 -33.40 29.51
CA ILE A 409 -13.10 -33.66 29.15
C ILE A 409 -12.98 -34.78 28.10
N THR A 410 -13.85 -35.79 28.17
CA THR A 410 -13.79 -36.95 27.26
C THR A 410 -14.92 -37.00 26.23
N GLY A 411 -15.96 -36.19 26.39
CA GLY A 411 -17.17 -36.22 25.57
C GLY A 411 -18.04 -37.47 25.77
N ALA A 412 -17.79 -38.25 26.83
CA ALA A 412 -18.56 -39.46 27.11
C ALA A 412 -19.92 -39.14 27.74
N ILE A 413 -20.96 -39.90 27.37
CA ILE A 413 -22.29 -39.88 27.99
C ILE A 413 -22.44 -41.15 28.81
N THR A 414 -22.75 -41.03 30.10
CA THR A 414 -22.93 -42.16 31.01
C THR A 414 -24.08 -41.94 32.00
N GLY A 415 -24.76 -43.01 32.41
CA GLY A 415 -25.76 -43.00 33.49
C GLY A 415 -27.08 -43.65 33.07
N THR A 416 -28.05 -43.66 33.98
CA THR A 416 -29.39 -44.19 33.74
C THR A 416 -30.38 -43.03 33.73
N PRO A 417 -31.12 -42.80 32.64
CA PRO A 417 -32.02 -41.65 32.56
C PRO A 417 -33.20 -41.82 33.54
N THR A 418 -33.50 -40.78 34.31
CA THR A 418 -34.59 -40.74 35.31
C THR A 418 -35.75 -39.85 34.89
N VAL A 419 -35.67 -39.23 33.71
CA VAL A 419 -36.70 -38.34 33.14
C VAL A 419 -36.97 -38.76 31.71
N LEU A 420 -38.26 -38.75 31.33
CA LEU A 420 -38.70 -39.08 29.98
C LEU A 420 -38.24 -38.02 28.98
N GLN A 421 -37.98 -38.45 27.76
CA GLN A 421 -37.50 -37.58 26.71
C GLN A 421 -38.02 -38.08 25.37
N ALA A 422 -38.72 -37.22 24.64
CA ALA A 422 -39.02 -37.46 23.24
C ALA A 422 -37.71 -37.59 22.43
N LEU A 423 -37.78 -38.18 21.24
CA LEU A 423 -36.61 -38.31 20.37
C LEU A 423 -35.96 -36.94 20.11
N THR A 424 -34.80 -36.70 20.70
CA THR A 424 -34.10 -35.41 20.66
C THR A 424 -32.70 -35.62 20.09
N GLU A 425 -32.27 -34.71 19.23
CA GLU A 425 -30.90 -34.68 18.71
C GLU A 425 -30.00 -33.82 19.60
N HIS A 426 -28.93 -34.41 20.12
CA HIS A 426 -27.87 -33.74 20.85
C HIS A 426 -26.63 -33.59 19.98
N THR A 427 -26.03 -32.40 19.98
CA THR A 427 -24.77 -32.11 19.29
C THR A 427 -23.62 -32.10 20.28
N ILE A 428 -22.73 -33.08 20.16
CA ILE A 428 -21.49 -33.15 20.92
C ILE A 428 -20.42 -32.40 20.13
N THR A 429 -19.77 -31.42 20.75
CA THR A 429 -18.72 -30.60 20.13
C THR A 429 -17.43 -30.71 20.91
N ALA A 430 -16.36 -31.14 20.27
CA ALA A 430 -15.01 -31.10 20.79
C ALA A 430 -14.29 -29.84 20.29
N SER A 431 -13.55 -29.17 21.16
CA SER A 431 -12.88 -27.91 20.85
C SER A 431 -11.42 -27.92 21.29
N ASN A 432 -10.57 -27.27 20.51
CA ASN A 432 -9.25 -26.81 20.93
C ASN A 432 -8.94 -25.46 20.26
N LEU A 433 -7.74 -24.93 20.51
CA LEU A 433 -7.27 -23.69 19.89
C LEU A 433 -7.18 -23.76 18.35
N GLY A 434 -7.06 -24.97 17.80
CA GLY A 434 -7.09 -25.25 16.36
C GLY A 434 -8.50 -25.41 15.78
N GLY A 435 -9.57 -25.24 16.55
CA GLY A 435 -10.95 -25.26 16.05
C GLY A 435 -11.82 -26.34 16.70
N THR A 436 -12.90 -26.73 16.02
CA THR A 436 -13.92 -27.59 16.59
C THR A 436 -14.30 -28.75 15.67
N SER A 437 -14.88 -29.79 16.25
CA SER A 437 -15.50 -30.90 15.53
C SER A 437 -16.76 -31.33 16.25
N SER A 438 -17.85 -31.49 15.51
CA SER A 438 -19.16 -31.85 16.07
C SER A 438 -19.69 -33.16 15.50
N LYS A 439 -20.42 -33.90 16.34
CA LYS A 439 -21.19 -35.10 15.98
C LYS A 439 -22.55 -35.07 16.64
N LYS A 440 -23.55 -35.61 15.94
CA LYS A 440 -24.92 -35.70 16.40
C LYS A 440 -25.17 -37.05 17.08
N PHE A 441 -25.92 -37.03 18.18
CA PHE A 441 -26.36 -38.18 18.94
C PHE A 441 -27.86 -38.04 19.23
N THR A 442 -28.70 -38.95 18.75
CA THR A 442 -30.14 -38.91 19.02
C THR A 442 -30.54 -39.82 20.18
N LEU A 443 -31.36 -39.30 21.10
CA LEU A 443 -31.79 -40.00 22.30
C LEU A 443 -33.31 -39.95 22.45
N SER A 444 -33.92 -41.09 22.77
CA SER A 444 -35.28 -41.16 23.29
C SER A 444 -35.32 -41.94 24.60
N VAL A 445 -36.03 -41.44 25.60
CA VAL A 445 -36.25 -42.12 26.88
C VAL A 445 -37.75 -42.35 27.08
N LYS A 446 -38.14 -43.62 27.17
CA LYS A 446 -39.53 -44.07 27.30
C LYS A 446 -39.76 -44.78 28.64
N LEU A 447 -41.01 -45.07 28.98
CA LEU A 447 -41.32 -46.04 30.03
C LEU A 447 -41.26 -47.45 29.45
N SER A 448 -40.79 -48.39 30.27
CA SER A 448 -40.80 -49.81 29.92
C SER A 448 -42.09 -50.48 30.36
N CYS A 449 -42.43 -51.58 29.68
CA CYS A 449 -43.43 -52.50 30.17
C CYS A 449 -42.94 -53.24 31.42
N ALA A 450 -43.85 -53.81 32.22
CA ALA A 450 -43.49 -54.45 33.49
C ALA A 450 -42.57 -55.67 33.34
N ALA A 451 -42.53 -56.28 32.14
CA ALA A 451 -41.57 -57.34 31.80
C ALA A 451 -40.22 -56.81 31.26
N GLY A 452 -40.05 -55.48 31.22
CA GLY A 452 -38.97 -54.77 30.54
C GLY A 452 -39.26 -54.55 29.05
N GLY A 453 -38.65 -53.53 28.44
CA GLY A 453 -38.76 -53.27 27.00
C GLY A 453 -40.01 -52.48 26.56
N ASP A 454 -40.21 -52.37 25.25
CA ASP A 454 -41.39 -51.74 24.67
C ASP A 454 -42.66 -52.55 24.96
N CYS A 455 -43.78 -51.87 25.18
CA CYS A 455 -45.06 -52.51 25.43
C CYS A 455 -45.70 -53.06 24.16
N SER A 456 -46.14 -54.33 24.23
CA SER A 456 -46.99 -54.97 23.22
C SER A 456 -48.43 -55.15 23.73
N PHE A 457 -49.36 -55.37 22.81
CA PHE A 457 -50.75 -55.66 23.16
C PHE A 457 -50.83 -56.87 24.10
N GLY A 458 -51.53 -56.72 25.22
CA GLY A 458 -51.67 -57.77 26.24
C GLY A 458 -50.60 -57.78 27.33
N ASP A 459 -49.53 -56.99 27.20
CA ASP A 459 -48.51 -56.85 28.24
C ASP A 459 -49.05 -56.12 29.47
N ILE A 460 -48.33 -56.26 30.59
CA ILE A 460 -48.58 -55.43 31.77
C ILE A 460 -47.79 -54.14 31.59
N ALA A 461 -48.48 -53.02 31.44
CA ALA A 461 -47.87 -51.71 31.29
C ALA A 461 -47.41 -51.15 32.65
N PRO A 462 -46.62 -50.06 32.67
CA PRO A 462 -46.00 -49.54 33.90
C PRO A 462 -47.00 -49.07 34.98
N GLY A 463 -48.25 -48.73 34.66
CA GLY A 463 -49.27 -48.48 35.67
C GLY A 463 -49.93 -49.75 36.24
N GLY A 464 -49.44 -50.93 35.83
CA GLY A 464 -49.91 -52.23 36.29
C GLY A 464 -51.15 -52.74 35.53
N GLY A 465 -51.66 -51.97 34.57
CA GLY A 465 -52.78 -52.33 33.72
C GLY A 465 -52.38 -53.24 32.56
N LYS A 466 -53.38 -53.73 31.83
CA LYS A 466 -53.16 -54.49 30.59
C LYS A 466 -53.16 -53.56 29.39
N VAL A 467 -52.14 -53.63 28.55
CA VAL A 467 -52.06 -52.88 27.30
C VAL A 467 -53.17 -53.34 26.36
N VAL A 468 -54.08 -52.44 26.02
CA VAL A 468 -55.25 -52.69 25.14
C VAL A 468 -55.10 -52.04 23.77
N TYR A 469 -54.12 -51.15 23.60
CA TYR A 469 -53.84 -50.50 22.33
C TYR A 469 -52.36 -50.15 22.23
N VAL A 470 -51.77 -50.33 21.05
CA VAL A 470 -50.40 -49.92 20.74
C VAL A 470 -50.42 -49.24 19.37
N ASN A 471 -49.77 -48.08 19.28
CA ASN A 471 -49.51 -47.38 18.04
C ASN A 471 -48.03 -46.96 17.99
N GLN A 472 -47.27 -47.62 17.12
CA GLN A 472 -45.85 -47.35 16.97
C GLN A 472 -45.56 -45.94 16.45
N ALA A 473 -46.47 -45.35 15.66
CA ALA A 473 -46.32 -43.98 15.16
C ALA A 473 -46.60 -42.92 16.24
N GLY A 474 -47.16 -43.33 17.37
CA GLY A 474 -47.60 -42.43 18.44
C GLY A 474 -48.96 -41.78 18.14
N PHE A 475 -49.59 -41.26 19.19
CA PHE A 475 -50.84 -40.48 19.13
C PHE A 475 -50.83 -39.40 20.21
N ALA A 476 -51.53 -38.30 19.96
CA ALA A 476 -51.65 -37.20 20.94
C ALA A 476 -52.45 -37.65 22.16
N CYS A 477 -51.97 -37.33 23.36
CA CYS A 477 -52.57 -37.72 24.64
C CYS A 477 -52.31 -36.67 25.73
N GLY A 478 -52.85 -36.89 26.93
CA GLY A 478 -52.73 -35.97 28.07
C GLY A 478 -53.84 -34.93 28.13
N VAL A 479 -53.91 -34.22 29.26
CA VAL A 479 -54.90 -33.15 29.52
C VAL A 479 -54.84 -31.96 28.56
N ASP A 480 -53.71 -31.75 27.88
CA ASP A 480 -53.49 -30.67 26.91
C ASP A 480 -53.20 -31.20 25.48
N LEU A 481 -53.21 -32.52 25.27
CA LEU A 481 -52.94 -33.18 23.97
C LEU A 481 -51.56 -32.87 23.35
N THR A 482 -50.60 -32.46 24.17
CA THR A 482 -49.22 -32.13 23.74
C THR A 482 -48.24 -33.30 23.87
N SER A 483 -48.60 -34.31 24.66
CA SER A 483 -47.81 -35.54 24.82
C SER A 483 -48.03 -36.48 23.65
N THR A 484 -47.00 -37.23 23.26
CA THR A 484 -47.10 -38.32 22.29
C THR A 484 -47.05 -39.66 23.03
N CYS A 485 -48.18 -40.34 23.10
CA CYS A 485 -48.30 -41.66 23.68
C CYS A 485 -48.20 -42.74 22.60
N HIS A 486 -47.67 -43.91 22.96
CA HIS A 486 -47.53 -45.07 22.11
C HIS A 486 -48.46 -46.22 22.50
N TYR A 487 -48.97 -46.25 23.73
CA TYR A 487 -49.91 -47.29 24.14
C TYR A 487 -50.96 -46.80 25.12
N MET A 488 -52.05 -47.55 25.21
CA MET A 488 -53.12 -47.37 26.20
C MET A 488 -53.24 -48.64 27.03
N GLU A 489 -53.30 -48.50 28.34
CA GLU A 489 -53.57 -49.58 29.27
C GLU A 489 -54.94 -49.44 29.94
N ALA A 490 -55.59 -50.56 30.20
CA ALA A 490 -56.79 -50.65 31.02
C ALA A 490 -56.43 -51.02 32.46
N ALA A 491 -57.09 -50.37 33.42
CA ALA A 491 -56.84 -50.59 34.84
C ALA A 491 -56.92 -52.09 35.23
N PRO A 492 -56.02 -52.57 36.12
CA PRO A 492 -55.99 -53.99 36.50
C PRO A 492 -57.25 -54.39 37.27
N GLN A 493 -57.56 -55.70 37.33
CA GLN A 493 -58.71 -56.20 38.13
C GLN A 493 -58.65 -55.80 39.61
N THR A 494 -57.45 -55.54 40.11
CA THR A 494 -57.18 -55.14 41.49
C THR A 494 -57.40 -53.66 41.74
N TRP A 495 -57.74 -52.87 40.71
CA TRP A 495 -58.19 -51.47 40.81
C TRP A 495 -59.58 -51.40 41.42
N SER A 496 -59.70 -50.69 42.55
CA SER A 496 -60.90 -50.69 43.39
C SER A 496 -61.97 -49.69 42.97
N GLY A 497 -61.77 -48.95 41.86
CA GLY A 497 -62.62 -47.82 41.49
C GLY A 497 -62.45 -46.65 42.45
N GLY A 498 -62.69 -45.44 41.96
CA GLY A 498 -63.04 -44.33 42.85
C GLY A 498 -64.31 -44.66 43.65
N LEU A 499 -64.77 -43.70 44.47
CA LEU A 499 -66.05 -43.79 45.19
C LEU A 499 -67.12 -44.46 44.31
N ALA A 500 -67.81 -45.45 44.87
CA ALA A 500 -68.72 -46.41 44.22
C ALA A 500 -69.38 -45.92 42.93
N ASP A 501 -69.53 -46.83 41.95
CA ASP A 501 -70.10 -46.48 40.64
C ASP A 501 -71.38 -45.63 40.78
N PRO A 502 -71.44 -44.45 40.15
CA PRO A 502 -72.62 -43.58 40.22
C PRO A 502 -73.90 -44.32 39.83
N GLY A 503 -74.95 -44.11 40.61
CA GLY A 503 -76.29 -44.64 40.35
C GLY A 503 -77.00 -43.94 39.18
N GLU A 504 -78.16 -44.49 38.80
CA GLU A 504 -79.00 -43.99 37.70
C GLU A 504 -79.54 -42.55 37.89
N SER A 505 -79.32 -41.94 39.07
CA SER A 505 -79.71 -40.55 39.38
C SER A 505 -78.71 -39.49 38.92
N ALA A 506 -77.48 -39.87 38.54
CA ALA A 506 -76.46 -38.94 38.02
C ALA A 506 -76.68 -38.55 36.53
N TYR A 507 -77.77 -39.02 35.92
CA TYR A 507 -78.12 -38.89 34.49
C TYR A 507 -78.65 -37.51 34.05
N GLY A 508 -78.73 -36.51 34.93
CA GLY A 508 -79.53 -35.30 34.67
C GLY A 508 -78.82 -33.96 34.82
N THR A 509 -77.54 -33.94 35.21
CA THR A 509 -76.91 -32.68 35.64
C THR A 509 -76.23 -31.96 34.47
N LYS A 510 -76.79 -30.81 34.09
CA LYS A 510 -76.22 -29.88 33.10
C LYS A 510 -74.90 -29.28 33.62
N MET A 511 -73.90 -29.14 32.75
CA MET A 511 -72.58 -28.61 33.13
C MET A 511 -72.17 -27.44 32.23
N ALA A 512 -72.10 -26.23 32.77
CA ALA A 512 -71.45 -25.08 32.15
C ALA A 512 -69.92 -25.17 32.32
N VAL A 513 -69.19 -25.26 31.22
CA VAL A 513 -67.72 -25.29 31.20
C VAL A 513 -67.20 -23.86 31.07
N ALA A 514 -66.46 -23.37 32.06
CA ALA A 514 -65.89 -22.02 32.04
C ALA A 514 -64.55 -22.01 31.28
N GLY A 515 -64.48 -21.31 30.15
CA GLY A 515 -63.21 -20.85 29.56
C GLY A 515 -62.41 -21.84 28.69
N ARG A 516 -62.87 -23.07 28.46
CA ARG A 516 -62.32 -23.99 27.44
C ARG A 516 -63.39 -24.30 26.39
N THR A 517 -63.05 -24.29 25.10
CA THR A 517 -63.98 -24.65 24.01
C THR A 517 -64.37 -26.12 24.17
N VAL A 518 -65.63 -26.38 24.49
CA VAL A 518 -66.19 -27.73 24.40
C VAL A 518 -66.08 -28.17 22.95
N LEU A 519 -65.32 -29.24 22.67
CA LEU A 519 -65.26 -29.83 21.34
C LEU A 519 -66.65 -30.40 21.00
N THR A 520 -67.50 -29.56 20.43
CA THR A 520 -68.86 -29.89 20.01
C THR A 520 -68.80 -30.89 18.86
N GLN A 521 -69.19 -32.14 19.10
CA GLN A 521 -69.57 -33.10 18.06
C GLN A 521 -68.58 -33.23 16.88
N ASP A 522 -67.28 -33.17 17.15
CA ASP A 522 -66.24 -33.39 16.12
C ASP A 522 -65.59 -34.76 16.32
N THR A 523 -65.27 -35.39 15.19
CA THR A 523 -64.51 -36.65 15.01
C THR A 523 -63.29 -36.81 15.93
N GLN A 524 -62.75 -35.71 16.45
CA GLN A 524 -61.59 -35.65 17.33
C GLN A 524 -61.87 -36.15 18.76
N THR A 525 -63.07 -35.92 19.33
CA THR A 525 -63.41 -36.39 20.70
C THR A 525 -63.46 -37.92 20.83
N TYR A 526 -63.57 -38.60 19.69
CA TYR A 526 -63.58 -40.05 19.55
C TYR A 526 -62.19 -40.61 19.18
N THR A 527 -61.14 -39.80 19.13
CA THR A 527 -59.79 -40.27 18.78
C THR A 527 -59.11 -40.87 20.01
N ILE A 528 -58.42 -42.01 19.85
CA ILE A 528 -57.63 -42.60 20.95
C ILE A 528 -56.58 -41.58 21.43
N GLY A 529 -56.50 -41.38 22.75
CA GLY A 529 -55.66 -40.39 23.43
C GLY A 529 -56.44 -39.18 23.99
N TYR A 530 -57.66 -38.92 23.50
CA TYR A 530 -58.47 -37.78 23.95
C TYR A 530 -59.26 -38.03 25.24
N GLY A 531 -59.29 -39.26 25.77
CA GLY A 531 -60.09 -39.54 26.96
C GLY A 531 -59.66 -38.77 28.20
N GLU A 532 -58.36 -38.50 28.36
CA GLU A 532 -57.82 -37.74 29.50
C GLU A 532 -58.23 -36.28 29.41
N TYR A 533 -58.01 -35.65 28.25
CA TYR A 533 -58.49 -34.30 27.93
C TYR A 533 -59.99 -34.15 28.22
N ASN A 534 -60.81 -35.09 27.74
CA ASN A 534 -62.25 -35.07 27.97
C ASN A 534 -62.58 -35.22 29.47
N THR A 535 -61.86 -36.08 30.18
CA THR A 535 -62.05 -36.29 31.62
C THR A 535 -61.65 -35.06 32.42
N ASP A 536 -60.55 -34.39 32.09
CA ASP A 536 -60.13 -33.12 32.70
C ASP A 536 -61.16 -32.01 32.49
N LEU A 537 -61.72 -31.90 31.28
CA LEU A 537 -62.83 -30.97 31.02
C LEU A 537 -64.03 -31.24 31.93
N LEU A 538 -64.39 -32.51 32.15
CA LEU A 538 -65.46 -32.89 33.07
C LEU A 538 -65.13 -32.48 34.51
N VAL A 539 -63.93 -32.79 34.99
CA VAL A 539 -63.48 -32.48 36.36
C VAL A 539 -63.40 -30.97 36.60
N SER A 540 -62.93 -30.18 35.62
CA SER A 540 -62.83 -28.73 35.75
C SER A 540 -64.18 -28.01 35.96
N ALA A 541 -65.29 -28.66 35.58
CA ALA A 541 -66.64 -28.11 35.73
C ALA A 541 -67.29 -28.44 37.10
N VAL A 542 -66.58 -29.10 38.04
CA VAL A 542 -67.04 -29.41 39.41
C VAL A 542 -67.38 -28.15 40.23
N GLY A 543 -66.72 -27.01 39.98
CA GLY A 543 -66.90 -25.78 40.77
C GLY A 543 -68.23 -25.04 40.59
N THR A 544 -69.00 -25.37 39.55
CA THR A 544 -70.22 -24.61 39.17
C THR A 544 -71.51 -25.23 39.73
N TYR A 545 -71.47 -26.48 40.24
CA TYR A 545 -72.65 -27.22 40.71
C TYR A 545 -72.33 -28.05 41.97
N SER A 546 -72.61 -27.53 43.17
CA SER A 546 -72.13 -28.10 44.44
C SER A 546 -73.11 -29.00 45.20
N THR A 547 -74.26 -29.40 44.65
CA THR A 547 -75.24 -30.22 45.39
C THR A 547 -75.67 -31.50 44.64
N ASN A 548 -75.20 -32.66 45.13
CA ASN A 548 -75.62 -34.04 44.78
C ASN A 548 -75.25 -34.56 43.36
N PRO A 549 -75.10 -35.89 43.15
CA PRO A 549 -73.99 -36.48 42.39
C PRO A 549 -74.03 -36.10 40.90
N CYS A 550 -73.23 -35.11 40.49
CA CYS A 550 -73.03 -34.77 39.09
C CYS A 550 -71.89 -35.61 38.48
N ALA A 551 -71.94 -35.84 37.16
CA ALA A 551 -70.96 -36.63 36.42
C ALA A 551 -69.50 -36.19 36.69
N ALA A 552 -69.29 -34.89 36.94
CA ALA A 552 -67.98 -34.34 37.25
C ALA A 552 -67.43 -34.71 38.63
N ASN A 553 -68.26 -34.78 39.67
CA ASN A 553 -67.82 -35.28 40.99
C ASN A 553 -67.39 -36.75 40.93
N HIS A 554 -68.04 -37.53 40.06
CA HIS A 554 -67.66 -38.92 39.83
C HIS A 554 -66.44 -39.07 38.94
N ALA A 555 -66.33 -38.30 37.85
CA ALA A 555 -65.12 -38.23 37.04
C ALA A 555 -63.89 -37.85 37.90
N ALA A 556 -64.05 -36.90 38.81
CA ALA A 556 -63.02 -36.50 39.76
C ALA A 556 -62.66 -37.61 40.78
N ALA A 557 -63.63 -38.43 41.18
CA ALA A 557 -63.36 -39.60 42.02
C ALA A 557 -62.59 -40.70 41.27
N TYR A 558 -62.74 -40.78 39.95
CA TYR A 558 -62.03 -41.75 39.11
C TYR A 558 -60.60 -41.34 38.75
N THR A 559 -60.29 -40.05 38.82
CA THR A 559 -58.95 -39.51 38.53
C THR A 559 -58.02 -39.45 39.74
N SER A 560 -58.50 -39.74 40.95
CA SER A 560 -57.82 -39.26 42.16
C SER A 560 -57.21 -40.27 43.15
N ASN A 561 -57.26 -41.61 43.02
CA ASN A 561 -56.42 -42.51 43.86
C ASN A 561 -56.47 -44.01 43.50
N TYR A 562 -55.32 -44.70 43.49
CA TYR A 562 -55.22 -46.18 43.54
C TYR A 562 -54.37 -46.64 44.73
N LYS A 563 -54.98 -47.36 45.71
CA LYS A 563 -54.31 -48.06 46.82
C LYS A 563 -53.20 -47.28 47.57
N GLY A 564 -53.40 -45.99 47.81
CA GLY A 564 -52.46 -45.17 48.59
C GLY A 564 -51.17 -44.81 47.84
N VAL A 565 -51.11 -45.05 46.52
CA VAL A 565 -50.11 -44.50 45.61
C VAL A 565 -50.81 -43.48 44.71
N SER A 566 -50.31 -42.25 44.67
CA SER A 566 -50.82 -41.20 43.79
C SER A 566 -50.42 -41.54 42.35
N LEU A 567 -51.35 -42.11 41.58
CA LEU A 567 -51.32 -42.14 40.11
C LEU A 567 -52.50 -41.28 39.66
N ASP A 568 -52.21 -40.02 39.40
CA ASP A 568 -53.14 -38.92 39.12
C ASP A 568 -53.60 -38.84 37.65
N ASP A 569 -53.32 -39.87 36.86
CA ASP A 569 -53.49 -39.87 35.40
C ASP A 569 -54.30 -41.07 34.87
N TRP A 570 -55.04 -41.75 35.74
CA TRP A 570 -56.14 -42.63 35.31
C TRP A 570 -57.36 -41.79 34.94
N TYR A 571 -57.98 -42.07 33.79
CA TYR A 571 -59.10 -41.27 33.30
C TYR A 571 -60.24 -42.13 32.73
N LEU A 572 -61.39 -41.49 32.53
CA LEU A 572 -62.54 -42.14 31.89
C LEU A 572 -62.27 -42.26 30.38
N PRO A 573 -62.26 -43.47 29.80
CA PRO A 573 -62.01 -43.63 28.38
C PRO A 573 -63.08 -42.90 27.57
N ASN A 574 -62.71 -42.33 26.43
CA ASN A 574 -63.68 -41.92 25.44
C ASN A 574 -64.35 -43.15 24.80
N ARG A 575 -65.36 -42.94 23.96
CA ARG A 575 -66.09 -44.06 23.34
C ARG A 575 -65.17 -45.03 22.59
N THR A 576 -64.27 -44.54 21.75
CA THR A 576 -63.38 -45.39 20.94
C THR A 576 -62.36 -46.12 21.80
N GLU A 577 -61.82 -45.45 22.81
CA GLU A 577 -60.94 -46.06 23.81
C GLU A 577 -61.67 -47.18 24.57
N MET A 578 -62.92 -46.95 24.98
CA MET A 578 -63.73 -47.96 25.65
C MET A 578 -64.11 -49.13 24.73
N GLU A 579 -64.42 -48.86 23.45
CA GLU A 579 -64.61 -49.90 22.44
C GLU A 579 -63.32 -50.72 22.26
N THR A 580 -62.16 -50.08 22.31
CA THR A 580 -60.86 -50.76 22.27
C THR A 580 -60.64 -51.67 23.48
N VAL A 581 -60.96 -51.20 24.70
CA VAL A 581 -60.92 -52.04 25.92
C VAL A 581 -61.88 -53.22 25.81
N LYS A 582 -63.11 -53.00 25.34
CA LYS A 582 -64.14 -54.04 25.18
C LYS A 582 -63.72 -55.12 24.19
N ASN A 583 -63.13 -54.69 23.07
CA ASN A 583 -62.75 -55.59 21.99
C ASN A 583 -61.39 -56.27 22.25
N ALA A 584 -60.64 -55.85 23.28
CA ALA A 584 -59.32 -56.39 23.56
C ALA A 584 -59.35 -57.90 23.92
N GLY A 585 -60.44 -58.41 24.50
CA GLY A 585 -60.59 -59.84 24.79
C GLY A 585 -59.53 -60.42 25.76
N LEU A 586 -58.85 -59.58 26.52
CA LEU A 586 -57.74 -59.98 27.38
C LEU A 586 -58.21 -60.53 28.73
N THR A 587 -57.65 -61.68 29.13
CA THR A 587 -57.81 -62.21 30.50
C THR A 587 -57.12 -61.31 31.52
N GLY A 588 -57.74 -61.10 32.69
CA GLY A 588 -57.18 -60.18 33.70
C GLY A 588 -57.61 -58.72 33.50
N ILE A 589 -58.47 -58.45 32.53
CA ILE A 589 -59.43 -57.35 32.54
C ILE A 589 -60.76 -57.98 32.98
N TRP A 590 -61.61 -57.33 33.79
CA TRP A 590 -62.91 -57.97 34.12
C TRP A 590 -63.69 -58.22 32.83
N ALA A 591 -64.40 -59.35 32.75
CA ALA A 591 -65.22 -59.67 31.59
C ALA A 591 -66.22 -58.53 31.38
N LEU A 592 -66.05 -57.77 30.29
CA LEU A 592 -66.98 -56.73 29.86
C LEU A 592 -68.21 -57.40 29.21
N THR A 593 -68.88 -58.26 29.97
CA THR A 593 -70.05 -59.02 29.55
C THR A 593 -71.32 -58.27 29.93
N GLY A 594 -71.86 -57.52 28.98
CA GLY A 594 -73.27 -57.10 28.98
C GLY A 594 -73.68 -55.93 29.89
N GLY A 595 -72.74 -55.10 30.37
CA GLY A 595 -73.03 -53.97 31.27
C GLY A 595 -73.10 -52.58 30.62
N ARG A 596 -73.51 -51.57 31.40
CA ARG A 596 -73.38 -50.14 31.08
C ARG A 596 -71.98 -49.65 31.51
N TYR A 597 -71.36 -48.78 30.70
CA TYR A 597 -70.00 -48.27 30.94
C TYR A 597 -69.95 -46.76 31.01
N TRP A 598 -69.11 -46.25 31.90
CA TRP A 598 -68.79 -44.82 31.99
C TRP A 598 -67.69 -44.47 30.99
N ILE A 599 -67.95 -43.44 30.18
CA ILE A 599 -67.02 -42.90 29.20
C ILE A 599 -67.04 -41.37 29.25
N SER A 600 -65.97 -40.73 28.78
CA SER A 600 -65.79 -39.28 28.83
C SER A 600 -66.39 -38.49 27.66
N THR A 601 -67.02 -39.16 26.68
CA THR A 601 -67.65 -38.51 25.50
C THR A 601 -69.17 -38.37 25.59
N GLN A 602 -69.70 -37.31 24.96
CA GLN A 602 -71.15 -37.02 24.85
C GLN A 602 -71.88 -37.92 23.81
N GLN A 603 -73.14 -38.29 24.11
CA GLN A 603 -74.05 -38.91 23.14
C GLN A 603 -74.67 -37.87 22.18
N ALA A 604 -74.66 -38.14 20.87
CA ALA A 604 -75.25 -37.27 19.86
C ALA A 604 -76.78 -37.09 20.07
N GLY A 605 -77.26 -35.84 20.09
CA GLY A 605 -78.71 -35.50 20.03
C GLY A 605 -79.33 -34.79 21.25
N TYR A 606 -78.58 -34.47 22.30
CA TYR A 606 -79.09 -33.76 23.49
C TYR A 606 -78.44 -32.38 23.68
N MET A 607 -78.82 -31.42 22.84
CA MET A 607 -78.59 -29.98 23.06
C MET A 607 -79.95 -29.35 23.43
N THR A 608 -80.03 -28.59 24.53
CA THR A 608 -81.11 -27.61 24.72
C THR A 608 -80.57 -26.22 24.46
N GLU A 609 -81.39 -25.32 23.91
CA GLU A 609 -81.04 -23.91 23.65
C GLU A 609 -80.29 -23.28 24.84
N GLY A 610 -79.11 -22.69 24.56
CA GLY A 610 -78.29 -22.00 25.58
C GLY A 610 -76.79 -22.33 25.60
N GLY A 611 -76.31 -23.29 24.81
CA GLY A 611 -74.87 -23.59 24.73
C GLY A 611 -74.31 -24.48 25.86
N GLU A 612 -75.18 -25.22 26.55
CA GLU A 612 -74.79 -26.17 27.60
C GLU A 612 -74.62 -27.60 27.03
N ALA A 613 -73.50 -28.27 27.36
CA ALA A 613 -73.25 -29.66 26.95
C ALA A 613 -73.71 -30.65 28.03
N ASN A 614 -74.44 -31.69 27.62
CA ASN A 614 -74.83 -32.82 28.48
C ASN A 614 -73.82 -33.96 28.30
N TYR A 615 -72.96 -34.21 29.28
CA TYR A 615 -71.98 -35.29 29.21
C TYR A 615 -72.51 -36.58 29.85
N LEU A 616 -72.97 -37.52 29.03
CA LEU A 616 -73.69 -38.70 29.49
C LEU A 616 -73.53 -39.92 28.55
N TRP A 617 -73.07 -41.04 29.13
CA TRP A 617 -73.26 -42.49 28.83
C TRP A 617 -72.98 -43.04 27.42
N ALA A 618 -72.32 -44.21 27.35
CA ALA A 618 -72.53 -45.17 26.26
C ALA A 618 -73.16 -46.46 26.77
N VAL A 619 -74.27 -46.84 26.15
CA VAL A 619 -74.90 -48.15 26.31
C VAL A 619 -74.25 -49.12 25.32
N GLY A 620 -73.88 -50.31 25.80
CA GLY A 620 -73.53 -51.42 24.94
C GLY A 620 -74.74 -51.86 24.11
N ASN A 621 -74.62 -51.65 22.80
CA ASN A 621 -75.44 -52.17 21.71
C ASN A 621 -76.85 -51.55 21.53
N THR A 622 -77.00 -50.98 20.33
CA THR A 622 -78.21 -50.53 19.63
C THR A 622 -78.81 -49.18 20.03
N GLN A 623 -78.92 -48.32 19.01
CA GLN A 623 -79.75 -47.14 18.99
C GLN A 623 -81.19 -47.52 19.36
N SER A 624 -81.66 -47.17 20.55
CA SER A 624 -83.09 -46.92 20.74
C SER A 624 -83.31 -45.98 21.90
N SER A 625 -83.93 -44.85 21.56
CA SER A 625 -84.62 -43.95 22.45
C SER A 625 -85.64 -44.70 23.32
N ARG A 626 -85.25 -45.04 24.56
CA ARG A 626 -86.10 -45.21 25.76
C ARG A 626 -85.21 -45.77 26.88
N GLY A 627 -85.28 -45.16 28.05
CA GLY A 627 -84.60 -45.66 29.24
C GLY A 627 -85.01 -47.09 29.57
N ILE A 628 -84.07 -47.91 30.03
CA ILE A 628 -84.32 -49.29 30.46
C ILE A 628 -83.46 -49.61 31.68
N GLY A 629 -84.02 -49.42 32.87
CA GLY A 629 -83.88 -50.31 34.03
C GLY A 629 -82.48 -50.69 34.53
N ALA A 630 -82.20 -50.28 35.76
CA ALA A 630 -81.14 -50.82 36.60
C ALA A 630 -81.16 -52.35 36.67
N THR A 631 -80.09 -52.98 36.20
CA THR A 631 -79.59 -54.22 36.79
C THR A 631 -78.24 -53.92 37.44
N THR A 632 -78.10 -54.33 38.69
CA THR A 632 -76.97 -54.04 39.58
C THR A 632 -75.64 -54.52 38.99
N GLY A 633 -74.77 -53.58 38.64
CA GLY A 633 -73.40 -53.88 38.20
C GLY A 633 -72.89 -52.86 37.19
N ASN A 634 -72.78 -51.59 37.59
CA ASN A 634 -71.97 -50.65 36.82
C ASN A 634 -70.50 -51.08 36.99
N SER A 635 -69.70 -51.00 35.93
CA SER A 635 -68.28 -51.34 36.01
C SER A 635 -67.50 -50.37 35.14
N THR A 636 -67.09 -49.26 35.73
CA THR A 636 -66.19 -48.32 35.04
C THR A 636 -64.79 -48.93 34.95
N ARG A 637 -64.12 -48.78 33.79
CA ARG A 637 -62.70 -49.13 33.64
C ARG A 637 -61.94 -47.89 33.23
N ALA A 638 -61.21 -47.33 34.18
CA ALA A 638 -60.28 -46.27 33.85
C ALA A 638 -59.20 -46.80 32.91
N VAL A 639 -58.76 -45.95 32.00
CA VAL A 639 -57.61 -46.21 31.13
C VAL A 639 -56.53 -45.17 31.40
N ARG A 640 -55.31 -45.47 30.96
CA ARG A 640 -54.17 -44.58 31.00
C ARG A 640 -53.39 -44.71 29.70
N THR A 641 -52.73 -43.63 29.26
CA THR A 641 -51.88 -43.64 28.06
C THR A 641 -50.47 -43.17 28.41
N PHE A 642 -49.48 -43.68 27.65
CA PHE A 642 -48.05 -43.38 27.85
C PHE A 642 -47.29 -43.33 26.55
#